data_AF-A0A812YFI1-F1
#
_entry.id   AF-A0A812YFI1-F1
#
_cell.length_a   1.000
_cell.length_b   1.000
_cell.length_c   1.000
_cell.angle_alpha   90.00
_cell.angle_beta   90.00
_cell.angle_gamma   90.00
#
_symmetry.space_group_name_H-M   'P 1'
#
loop_
_entity.id
_entity.type
_entity.pdbx_description
1 polymer ?
#
loop_
_entity_poly.entity_id
_entity_poly.type
_entity_poly.pdbx_seq_one_letter_code
_entity_poly.pdbx_strand_id
1 'polypeptide(L)'
;MIWCDSRIVHGPFALTPRRLGSPPSRKVRGSEVRKPSAAAKNSSVRQPAKASAPCKEPAEKQEAGQQKQAESQHVAGAQEQQSKVGRKRPIICYSLPLMGHVTPILSICNALRSKGHKVLFVSSVGLRKKLEDRCRRQGFTFRPLEDGMTEEEVASIHPAAGPTFKDFTEKHGPLLAELIRAEEPIVVVADFASGAGLLQAPKMKVPLVINVPMPASLLKNVLLLTNPFISAFARRWHSGDRFAIEYLSNIGMPAVKSAISIVNSSPAVELTGKTSLCGCRRPARSASAGLKHQFEGGRPASWKEGKPGKQEPVSLPPNVFVSGPLDGFTPKPLLEKAANHAYVLRFLKTSNSAKPLFYITTGTLLDLSEAQVLALYNGFALRDVRVIWSLKESKRSFLPESVSENFVIHHWMPQVEILSIPELTAVLTHCGWGGSLECMMAGKPVICFPGFGDQKQNARILLQKGCGTLLKPATLTAETVADAVDDVLMKLETYRENARRVSDELRKSPGPQAVVEVIEKASKQEPLSENEDSAPATPACVVS
;
A
#
# COMPACT_ATOMS: atom_id res chain seq x y z
N MET A 1 13.49 16.45 -34.52
CA MET A 1 14.76 15.70 -34.61
C MET A 1 15.69 16.19 -33.53
N ILE A 2 16.81 15.49 -33.29
CA ILE A 2 17.77 15.69 -32.18
C ILE A 2 17.24 15.14 -30.83
N TRP A 3 17.86 14.04 -30.42
CA TRP A 3 17.82 13.43 -29.08
C TRP A 3 18.71 14.21 -28.11
N CYS A 4 18.52 13.99 -26.80
CA CYS A 4 19.65 14.01 -25.87
C CYS A 4 19.61 12.75 -25.00
N ASP A 5 20.73 12.00 -24.99
CA ASP A 5 20.90 10.72 -24.29
C ASP A 5 21.29 10.98 -22.81
N SER A 6 20.78 10.18 -21.89
CA SER A 6 21.03 10.31 -20.45
C SER A 6 21.83 9.12 -19.90
N ARG A 7 23.13 9.14 -20.19
CA ARG A 7 24.15 8.28 -19.54
C ARG A 7 25.38 9.10 -19.16
N ILE A 8 25.46 9.50 -17.88
CA ILE A 8 26.73 9.95 -17.26
C ILE A 8 26.88 9.24 -15.91
N VAL A 9 28.09 8.73 -15.68
CA VAL A 9 28.52 7.95 -14.53
C VAL A 9 28.98 8.90 -13.41
N HIS A 10 28.69 8.57 -12.15
CA HIS A 10 29.21 9.32 -11.00
C HIS A 10 30.71 9.08 -10.79
N GLY A 11 31.48 10.17 -10.69
CA GLY A 11 32.82 10.21 -10.11
C GLY A 11 32.93 11.43 -9.17
N PRO A 12 33.66 11.35 -8.04
CA PRO A 12 33.67 12.41 -7.04
C PRO A 12 34.68 13.51 -7.39
N PHE A 13 34.26 14.78 -7.31
CA PHE A 13 35.18 15.92 -7.36
C PHE A 13 35.39 16.51 -5.97
N ALA A 14 36.66 16.60 -5.56
CA ALA A 14 37.08 17.35 -4.39
C ALA A 14 37.29 18.83 -4.73
N LEU A 15 36.91 19.73 -3.83
CA LEU A 15 37.21 21.17 -3.91
C LEU A 15 38.00 21.60 -2.67
N THR A 16 39.16 22.21 -2.90
CA THR A 16 40.01 22.83 -1.87
C THR A 16 39.82 24.34 -1.87
N PRO A 17 39.84 25.00 -0.69
CA PRO A 17 39.97 26.46 -0.61
C PRO A 17 41.40 26.87 -0.24
N ARG A 18 41.97 27.82 -0.99
CA ARG A 18 43.17 28.58 -0.58
C ARG A 18 42.76 29.87 0.13
N ARG A 19 43.47 30.25 1.20
CA ARG A 19 43.70 31.66 1.58
C ARG A 19 45.15 31.86 2.04
N LEU A 20 45.63 33.09 1.90
CA LEU A 20 47.01 33.52 2.15
C LEU A 20 47.25 33.81 3.65
N GLY A 21 48.52 33.84 4.07
CA GLY A 21 48.92 33.94 5.48
C GLY A 21 49.76 35.19 5.83
N SER A 22 50.22 35.27 7.09
CA SER A 22 51.26 36.15 7.69
C SER A 22 51.51 35.70 9.17
N PRO A 23 52.43 36.25 9.98
CA PRO A 23 53.78 35.70 10.22
C PRO A 23 54.04 35.21 11.69
N PRO A 24 55.25 34.73 12.07
CA PRO A 24 55.44 33.82 13.22
C PRO A 24 55.96 34.47 14.52
N SER A 25 55.92 33.73 15.65
CA SER A 25 56.71 34.05 16.85
C SER A 25 57.20 32.82 17.66
N ARG A 26 58.13 33.07 18.59
CA ARG A 26 59.27 32.25 19.08
C ARG A 26 59.02 30.95 19.88
N LYS A 27 60.08 30.11 19.90
CA LYS A 27 60.35 28.91 20.74
C LYS A 27 60.47 29.22 22.24
N VAL A 28 60.10 28.25 23.11
CA VAL A 28 60.83 27.84 24.33
C VAL A 28 60.77 26.30 24.47
N ARG A 29 61.71 25.67 25.21
CA ARG A 29 61.96 24.21 25.32
C ARG A 29 61.27 23.55 26.54
N GLY A 30 61.13 22.22 26.53
CA GLY A 30 60.92 21.39 27.72
C GLY A 30 60.82 19.87 27.43
N SER A 31 61.83 19.09 27.88
CA SER A 31 61.93 17.61 28.04
C SER A 31 60.68 16.75 27.76
N GLU A 32 60.64 15.78 26.83
CA GLU A 32 61.43 14.52 26.73
C GLU A 32 61.14 13.55 27.91
N VAL A 33 60.44 12.42 27.73
CA VAL A 33 60.96 11.02 27.60
C VAL A 33 59.73 10.06 27.63
N ARG A 34 59.59 8.89 26.97
CA ARG A 34 60.17 8.20 25.78
C ARG A 34 59.17 7.11 25.29
N LYS A 35 59.18 6.80 23.98
CA LYS A 35 58.88 5.49 23.33
C LYS A 35 59.87 5.37 22.15
N PRO A 36 60.35 4.17 21.74
CA PRO A 36 59.79 3.48 20.55
C PRO A 36 59.88 1.93 20.72
N SER A 37 59.67 1.04 19.73
CA SER A 37 59.70 1.17 18.27
C SER A 37 58.89 0.08 17.56
N ALA A 38 58.51 0.36 16.32
CA ALA A 38 58.06 -0.63 15.34
C ALA A 38 58.98 -0.56 14.12
N ALA A 39 59.23 -1.70 13.47
CA ALA A 39 59.81 -1.76 12.13
C ALA A 39 59.28 -2.99 11.40
N ALA A 40 59.06 -2.85 10.10
CA ALA A 40 58.48 -3.87 9.23
C ALA A 40 59.31 -4.01 7.95
N LYS A 41 59.29 -5.19 7.33
CA LYS A 41 58.86 -5.43 5.92
C LYS A 41 59.44 -6.72 5.29
N ASN A 42 58.57 -7.32 4.46
CA ASN A 42 58.84 -7.93 3.16
C ASN A 42 59.56 -9.30 3.02
N SER A 43 58.72 -10.30 2.72
CA SER A 43 58.69 -11.04 1.44
C SER A 43 59.69 -12.17 1.12
N SER A 44 59.15 -13.41 1.11
CA SER A 44 58.84 -14.22 -0.10
C SER A 44 59.47 -15.62 -0.27
N VAL A 45 58.67 -16.50 -0.90
CA VAL A 45 59.01 -17.72 -1.70
C VAL A 45 59.21 -19.11 -1.00
N ARG A 46 58.16 -19.95 -1.20
CA ARG A 46 58.08 -21.43 -1.45
C ARG A 46 58.26 -22.52 -0.35
N GLN A 47 57.36 -23.49 -0.53
CA GLN A 47 57.11 -24.84 0.04
C GLN A 47 58.19 -25.89 -0.34
N PRO A 48 58.30 -27.10 0.30
CA PRO A 48 57.28 -28.17 0.25
C PRO A 48 57.10 -29.10 1.49
N ALA A 49 56.23 -30.11 1.32
CA ALA A 49 55.55 -30.90 2.36
C ALA A 49 56.21 -32.24 2.76
N LYS A 50 55.69 -32.87 3.84
CA LYS A 50 55.55 -34.33 4.04
C LYS A 50 54.56 -34.66 5.19
N ALA A 51 54.08 -35.91 5.27
CA ALA A 51 52.92 -36.34 6.07
C ALA A 51 53.15 -37.66 6.87
N SER A 52 52.09 -38.22 7.49
CA SER A 52 51.95 -39.44 8.35
C SER A 52 52.08 -39.19 9.87
N ALA A 53 51.35 -39.85 10.80
CA ALA A 53 50.18 -40.76 10.80
C ALA A 53 49.53 -40.81 12.23
N PRO A 54 48.33 -41.40 12.47
CA PRO A 54 47.49 -41.10 13.65
C PRO A 54 47.43 -42.17 14.77
N CYS A 55 46.82 -41.83 15.92
CA CYS A 55 46.43 -42.76 17.00
C CYS A 55 44.94 -42.58 17.40
N LYS A 56 44.31 -43.60 18.02
CA LYS A 56 42.85 -43.70 18.29
C LYS A 56 42.52 -43.72 19.79
N GLU A 57 41.32 -43.26 20.16
CA GLU A 57 40.65 -43.54 21.45
C GLU A 57 39.19 -44.04 21.23
N PRO A 58 38.55 -44.73 22.20
CA PRO A 58 37.40 -45.61 21.94
C PRO A 58 36.00 -44.99 22.12
N ALA A 59 34.98 -45.68 21.58
CA ALA A 59 33.68 -45.10 21.20
C ALA A 59 32.53 -45.16 22.24
N GLU A 60 32.68 -45.83 23.38
CA GLU A 60 31.55 -46.23 24.24
C GLU A 60 30.89 -45.10 25.08
N LYS A 61 31.36 -43.84 24.97
CA LYS A 61 30.76 -42.69 25.69
C LYS A 61 29.84 -41.81 24.86
N GLN A 62 29.70 -42.04 23.54
CA GLN A 62 28.85 -41.20 22.69
C GLN A 62 27.40 -41.70 22.58
N GLU A 63 27.15 -43.01 22.59
CA GLU A 63 25.80 -43.57 22.39
C GLU A 63 24.84 -43.26 23.55
N ALA A 64 25.29 -43.38 24.81
CA ALA A 64 24.48 -43.07 25.99
C ALA A 64 24.08 -41.59 26.10
N GLY A 65 24.85 -40.68 25.49
CA GLY A 65 24.50 -39.26 25.39
C GLY A 65 23.46 -38.99 24.30
N GLN A 66 23.56 -39.68 23.17
CA GLN A 66 22.63 -39.55 22.04
C GLN A 66 21.25 -40.13 22.36
N GLN A 67 21.16 -41.26 23.05
CA GLN A 67 19.87 -41.82 23.48
C GLN A 67 19.11 -40.89 24.42
N LYS A 68 19.75 -40.29 25.43
CA LYS A 68 19.08 -39.33 26.33
C LYS A 68 18.64 -38.05 25.63
N GLN A 69 19.39 -37.56 24.62
CA GLN A 69 18.94 -36.44 23.79
C GLN A 69 17.75 -36.84 22.92
N ALA A 70 17.77 -38.00 22.27
CA ALA A 70 16.67 -38.50 21.46
C ALA A 70 15.39 -38.70 22.29
N GLU A 71 15.47 -39.31 23.48
CA GLU A 71 14.34 -39.46 24.40
C GLU A 71 13.79 -38.10 24.87
N SER A 72 14.66 -37.14 25.21
CA SER A 72 14.22 -35.80 25.60
C SER A 72 13.49 -35.05 24.47
N GLN A 73 13.94 -35.23 23.21
CA GLN A 73 13.27 -34.67 22.02
C GLN A 73 11.95 -35.39 21.71
N HIS A 74 11.90 -36.71 21.91
CA HIS A 74 10.67 -37.50 21.75
C HIS A 74 9.60 -37.14 22.80
N VAL A 75 9.99 -36.92 24.06
CA VAL A 75 9.09 -36.49 25.13
C VAL A 75 8.61 -35.06 24.92
N ALA A 76 9.49 -34.14 24.50
CA ALA A 76 9.09 -32.78 24.14
C ALA A 76 8.11 -32.76 22.95
N GLY A 77 8.39 -33.53 21.88
CA GLY A 77 7.50 -33.68 20.74
C GLY A 77 6.16 -34.33 21.09
N ALA A 78 6.15 -35.31 22.00
CA ALA A 78 4.93 -35.95 22.50
C ALA A 78 4.09 -34.99 23.38
N GLN A 79 4.72 -34.18 24.23
CA GLN A 79 4.03 -33.15 25.02
C GLN A 79 3.47 -32.03 24.14
N GLU A 80 4.21 -31.61 23.11
CA GLU A 80 3.72 -30.61 22.14
C GLU A 80 2.55 -31.15 21.30
N GLN A 81 2.62 -32.43 20.86
CA GLN A 81 1.49 -33.10 20.19
C GLN A 81 0.27 -33.28 21.11
N GLN A 82 0.45 -33.66 22.38
CA GLN A 82 -0.64 -33.75 23.36
C GLN A 82 -1.29 -32.37 23.61
N SER A 83 -0.52 -31.27 23.57
CA SER A 83 -1.06 -29.90 23.71
C SER A 83 -1.93 -29.43 22.53
N LYS A 84 -1.82 -30.07 21.36
CA LYS A 84 -2.57 -29.71 20.14
C LYS A 84 -3.95 -30.38 20.07
N VAL A 85 -4.18 -31.48 20.78
CA VAL A 85 -5.46 -32.21 20.77
C VAL A 85 -6.57 -31.32 21.34
N GLY A 86 -7.58 -31.01 20.53
CA GLY A 86 -8.69 -30.11 20.89
C GLY A 86 -8.42 -28.61 20.69
N ARG A 87 -7.21 -28.21 20.27
CA ARG A 87 -6.91 -26.79 19.99
C ARG A 87 -7.62 -26.35 18.70
N LYS A 88 -8.54 -25.38 18.78
CA LYS A 88 -9.10 -24.73 17.57
C LYS A 88 -7.96 -24.20 16.68
N ARG A 89 -7.86 -24.76 15.47
CA ARG A 89 -6.95 -24.31 14.40
C ARG A 89 -7.29 -22.86 14.00
N PRO A 90 -6.31 -21.97 13.82
CA PRO A 90 -6.58 -20.57 13.53
C PRO A 90 -6.87 -20.31 12.04
N ILE A 91 -7.39 -19.11 11.76
CA ILE A 91 -7.27 -18.45 10.46
C ILE A 91 -6.08 -17.50 10.54
N ILE A 92 -5.15 -17.59 9.59
CA ILE A 92 -4.05 -16.63 9.45
C ILE A 92 -4.50 -15.53 8.49
N CYS A 93 -4.44 -14.28 8.94
CA CYS A 93 -4.73 -13.09 8.14
C CYS A 93 -3.44 -12.29 7.98
N TYR A 94 -2.80 -12.39 6.82
CA TYR A 94 -1.45 -11.89 6.58
C TYR A 94 -1.44 -10.67 5.64
N SER A 95 -0.78 -9.60 6.06
CA SER A 95 -0.71 -8.32 5.33
C SER A 95 0.72 -7.77 5.24
N LEU A 96 1.04 -7.12 4.12
CA LEU A 96 2.21 -6.26 4.00
C LEU A 96 2.12 -5.09 4.99
N PRO A 97 3.24 -4.52 5.47
CA PRO A 97 3.21 -3.50 6.51
C PRO A 97 2.82 -2.09 6.01
N LEU A 98 1.94 -2.01 5.00
CA LEU A 98 1.41 -0.79 4.42
C LEU A 98 -0.03 -0.57 4.90
N MET A 99 -0.34 0.60 5.46
CA MET A 99 -1.61 0.81 6.17
C MET A 99 -2.87 0.68 5.32
N GLY A 100 -2.78 0.92 4.00
CA GLY A 100 -3.87 0.68 3.04
C GLY A 100 -4.15 -0.81 2.76
N HIS A 101 -3.20 -1.70 3.06
CA HIS A 101 -3.35 -3.16 2.96
C HIS A 101 -3.74 -3.77 4.32
N VAL A 102 -3.15 -3.25 5.41
CA VAL A 102 -3.43 -3.70 6.78
C VAL A 102 -4.88 -3.41 7.20
N THR A 103 -5.41 -2.23 6.91
CA THR A 103 -6.74 -1.82 7.43
C THR A 103 -7.88 -2.72 6.94
N PRO A 104 -8.00 -3.02 5.62
CA PRO A 104 -8.96 -4.00 5.10
C PRO A 104 -8.85 -5.38 5.77
N ILE A 105 -7.63 -5.87 5.98
CA ILE A 105 -7.40 -7.18 6.59
C ILE A 105 -7.75 -7.17 8.09
N LEU A 106 -7.52 -6.07 8.82
CA LEU A 106 -8.01 -5.92 10.19
C LEU A 106 -9.54 -5.90 10.24
N SER A 107 -10.23 -5.35 9.24
CA SER A 107 -11.69 -5.40 9.13
C SER A 107 -12.20 -6.84 8.93
N ILE A 108 -11.52 -7.63 8.08
CA ILE A 108 -11.76 -9.08 7.95
C ILE A 108 -11.50 -9.81 9.28
N CYS A 109 -10.40 -9.52 9.99
CA CYS A 109 -10.08 -10.12 11.29
C CYS A 109 -11.19 -9.88 12.33
N ASN A 110 -11.74 -8.65 12.37
CA ASN A 110 -12.84 -8.31 13.26
C ASN A 110 -14.13 -9.08 12.93
N ALA A 111 -14.45 -9.27 11.64
CA ALA A 111 -15.62 -10.04 11.21
C ALA A 111 -15.48 -11.53 11.56
N LEU A 112 -14.35 -12.15 11.20
CA LEU A 112 -14.03 -13.54 11.56
C LEU A 112 -14.11 -13.78 13.07
N ARG A 113 -13.48 -12.91 13.88
CA ARG A 113 -13.57 -12.98 15.35
C ARG A 113 -14.99 -12.83 15.85
N SER A 114 -15.81 -11.94 15.26
CA SER A 114 -17.23 -11.78 15.65
C SER A 114 -18.09 -13.03 15.41
N LYS A 115 -17.65 -13.93 14.51
CA LYS A 115 -18.26 -15.25 14.25
C LYS A 115 -17.62 -16.38 15.09
N GLY A 116 -16.72 -16.06 16.02
CA GLY A 116 -16.10 -17.03 16.94
C GLY A 116 -14.88 -17.77 16.40
N HIS A 117 -14.30 -17.31 15.27
CA HIS A 117 -13.04 -17.84 14.74
C HIS A 117 -11.84 -17.39 15.56
N LYS A 118 -10.84 -18.28 15.72
CA LYS A 118 -9.53 -17.92 16.25
C LYS A 118 -8.71 -17.27 15.13
N VAL A 119 -8.38 -15.99 15.27
CA VAL A 119 -7.66 -15.22 14.24
C VAL A 119 -6.26 -14.87 14.69
N LEU A 120 -5.28 -15.12 13.82
CA LEU A 120 -3.91 -14.62 13.93
C LEU A 120 -3.69 -13.58 12.83
N PHE A 121 -3.58 -12.30 13.21
CA PHE A 121 -3.20 -11.24 12.29
C PHE A 121 -1.67 -11.16 12.20
N VAL A 122 -1.12 -11.21 10.99
CA VAL A 122 0.33 -11.37 10.73
C VAL A 122 0.85 -10.24 9.84
N SER A 123 1.94 -9.59 10.25
CA SER A 123 2.67 -8.58 9.48
C SER A 123 4.09 -8.38 10.03
N SER A 124 4.86 -7.42 9.51
CA SER A 124 6.21 -7.06 9.99
C SER A 124 6.25 -6.70 11.49
N VAL A 125 7.35 -7.02 12.18
CA VAL A 125 7.59 -6.59 13.56
C VAL A 125 7.66 -5.07 13.70
N GLY A 126 8.06 -4.34 12.64
CA GLY A 126 8.05 -2.88 12.61
C GLY A 126 6.67 -2.22 12.77
N LEU A 127 5.58 -3.00 12.80
CA LEU A 127 4.24 -2.51 13.15
C LEU A 127 3.78 -2.84 14.59
N ARG A 128 4.60 -3.52 15.40
CA ARG A 128 4.25 -4.04 16.73
C ARG A 128 3.61 -2.99 17.64
N LYS A 129 4.31 -1.91 17.96
CA LYS A 129 3.81 -0.82 18.83
C LYS A 129 2.50 -0.18 18.34
N LYS A 130 2.29 -0.15 17.01
CA LYS A 130 1.10 0.43 16.38
C LYS A 130 -0.11 -0.51 16.41
N LEU A 131 0.12 -1.82 16.37
CA LEU A 131 -0.94 -2.82 16.14
C LEU A 131 -1.19 -3.77 17.31
N GLU A 132 -0.20 -4.07 18.16
CA GLU A 132 -0.33 -5.07 19.23
C GLU A 132 -1.45 -4.73 20.22
N ASP A 133 -1.45 -3.50 20.76
CA ASP A 133 -2.54 -3.02 21.62
C ASP A 133 -3.88 -2.88 20.87
N ARG A 134 -3.86 -2.48 19.59
CA ARG A 134 -5.07 -2.39 18.74
C ARG A 134 -5.72 -3.78 18.58
N CYS A 135 -4.94 -4.79 18.24
CA CYS A 135 -5.41 -6.16 18.04
C CYS A 135 -5.89 -6.76 19.37
N ARG A 136 -5.14 -6.53 20.46
CA ARG A 136 -5.54 -6.92 21.83
C ARG A 136 -6.90 -6.33 22.21
N ARG A 137 -7.12 -5.03 22.05
CA ARG A 137 -8.41 -4.37 22.29
C ARG A 137 -9.52 -4.82 21.33
N GLN A 138 -9.15 -5.30 20.15
CA GLN A 138 -10.08 -5.92 19.20
C GLN A 138 -10.24 -7.44 19.40
N GLY A 139 -9.64 -8.05 20.43
CA GLY A 139 -9.86 -9.46 20.79
C GLY A 139 -9.30 -10.48 19.80
N PHE A 140 -8.23 -10.16 19.07
CA PHE A 140 -7.49 -11.14 18.27
C PHE A 140 -5.97 -10.94 18.38
N THR A 141 -5.20 -11.98 18.11
CA THR A 141 -3.75 -11.97 18.33
C THR A 141 -3.02 -11.33 17.16
N PHE A 142 -2.15 -10.36 17.45
CA PHE A 142 -1.10 -9.96 16.51
C PHE A 142 0.10 -10.89 16.66
N ARG A 143 0.54 -11.49 15.55
CA ARG A 143 1.74 -12.31 15.45
C ARG A 143 2.71 -11.63 14.48
N PRO A 144 3.66 -10.82 14.96
CA PRO A 144 4.67 -10.22 14.09
C PRO A 144 5.58 -11.30 13.48
N LEU A 145 6.04 -11.04 12.26
CA LEU A 145 7.17 -11.72 11.64
C LEU A 145 8.44 -10.93 12.00
N GLU A 146 9.41 -11.62 12.58
CA GLU A 146 10.70 -11.04 12.99
C GLU A 146 11.61 -10.86 11.76
N ASP A 147 11.22 -9.93 10.87
CA ASP A 147 11.85 -9.59 9.59
C ASP A 147 13.04 -8.61 9.71
N GLY A 148 13.35 -8.21 10.93
CA GLY A 148 14.41 -7.26 11.29
C GLY A 148 14.10 -5.79 11.00
N MET A 149 12.85 -5.43 10.64
CA MET A 149 12.51 -4.06 10.26
C MET A 149 12.04 -3.19 11.44
N THR A 150 12.53 -1.95 11.47
CA THR A 150 12.15 -0.90 12.43
C THR A 150 10.84 -0.20 12.06
N GLU A 151 10.27 0.57 13.00
CA GLU A 151 9.10 1.44 12.76
C GLU A 151 9.40 2.49 11.68
N GLU A 152 10.61 3.04 11.70
CA GLU A 152 11.11 4.06 10.79
C GLU A 152 11.28 3.52 9.36
N GLU A 153 11.91 2.35 9.21
CA GLU A 153 12.02 1.67 7.92
C GLU A 153 10.65 1.35 7.34
N VAL A 154 9.72 0.82 8.15
CA VAL A 154 8.34 0.55 7.72
C VAL A 154 7.61 1.85 7.33
N ALA A 155 7.80 2.95 8.06
CA ALA A 155 7.22 4.25 7.73
C ALA A 155 7.81 4.85 6.45
N SER A 156 9.04 4.48 6.08
CA SER A 156 9.76 4.98 4.89
C SER A 156 9.43 4.24 3.58
N ILE A 157 8.71 3.11 3.64
CA ILE A 157 8.40 2.29 2.45
C ILE A 157 7.64 3.12 1.42
N HIS A 158 8.25 3.35 0.26
CA HIS A 158 7.60 4.00 -0.87
C HIS A 158 7.34 2.99 -2.01
N PRO A 159 6.09 2.64 -2.34
CA PRO A 159 5.79 1.58 -3.33
C PRO A 159 6.35 1.81 -4.73
N ALA A 160 6.62 3.06 -5.11
CA ALA A 160 7.24 3.38 -6.40
C ALA A 160 8.78 3.32 -6.40
N ALA A 161 9.42 2.96 -5.27
CA ALA A 161 10.89 2.88 -5.16
C ALA A 161 11.49 1.58 -5.71
N GLY A 162 10.68 0.62 -6.16
CA GLY A 162 11.12 -0.58 -6.88
C GLY A 162 10.97 -1.88 -6.09
N PRO A 163 12.05 -2.41 -5.47
CA PRO A 163 12.12 -3.82 -5.08
C PRO A 163 11.31 -4.22 -3.84
N THR A 164 10.67 -3.28 -3.14
CA THR A 164 10.07 -3.50 -1.80
C THR A 164 9.15 -4.74 -1.71
N PHE A 165 8.32 -5.02 -2.72
CA PHE A 165 7.42 -6.20 -2.71
C PHE A 165 8.18 -7.54 -2.84
N LYS A 166 9.32 -7.54 -3.54
CA LYS A 166 10.23 -8.68 -3.63
C LYS A 166 10.87 -8.94 -2.28
N ASP A 167 11.45 -7.88 -1.71
CA ASP A 167 12.21 -7.93 -0.46
C ASP A 167 11.32 -8.42 0.68
N PHE A 168 10.07 -7.93 0.74
CA PHE A 168 9.07 -8.45 1.68
C PHE A 168 8.76 -9.93 1.47
N THR A 169 8.73 -10.42 0.24
CA THR A 169 8.45 -11.85 0.02
C THR A 169 9.66 -12.74 0.33
N GLU A 170 10.87 -12.30 -0.02
CA GLU A 170 12.09 -13.04 0.32
C GLU A 170 12.33 -13.09 1.84
N LYS A 171 12.05 -11.98 2.55
CA LYS A 171 12.12 -11.93 4.03
C LYS A 171 10.97 -12.67 4.72
N HIS A 172 9.71 -12.37 4.37
CA HIS A 172 8.55 -12.95 5.06
C HIS A 172 8.26 -14.40 4.65
N GLY A 173 8.72 -14.83 3.47
CA GLY A 173 8.42 -16.17 2.94
C GLY A 173 8.81 -17.30 3.91
N PRO A 174 10.08 -17.40 4.35
CA PRO A 174 10.51 -18.41 5.32
C PRO A 174 9.80 -18.29 6.68
N LEU A 175 9.61 -17.06 7.19
CA LEU A 175 8.98 -16.82 8.49
C LEU A 175 7.49 -17.19 8.50
N LEU A 176 6.76 -16.86 7.43
CA LEU A 176 5.35 -17.21 7.26
C LEU A 176 5.19 -18.73 7.02
N ALA A 177 6.12 -19.35 6.29
CA ALA A 177 6.18 -20.79 6.11
C ALA A 177 6.34 -21.53 7.46
N GLU A 178 7.26 -21.09 8.31
CA GLU A 178 7.42 -21.63 9.66
C GLU A 178 6.14 -21.47 10.49
N LEU A 179 5.53 -20.28 10.48
CA LEU A 179 4.30 -19.99 11.21
C LEU A 179 3.11 -20.85 10.74
N ILE A 180 2.94 -21.04 9.43
CA ILE A 180 1.89 -21.91 8.85
C ILE A 180 2.08 -23.36 9.34
N ARG A 181 3.33 -23.87 9.33
CA ARG A 181 3.63 -25.22 9.82
C ARG A 181 3.39 -25.37 11.33
N ALA A 182 3.74 -24.37 12.13
CA ALA A 182 3.57 -24.42 13.59
C ALA A 182 2.10 -24.33 14.03
N GLU A 183 1.34 -23.43 13.42
CA GLU A 183 -0.04 -23.11 13.83
C GLU A 183 -1.11 -23.99 13.16
N GLU A 184 -0.79 -24.64 12.04
CA GLU A 184 -1.69 -25.49 11.23
C GLU A 184 -3.04 -24.78 10.94
N PRO A 185 -3.04 -23.62 10.26
CA PRO A 185 -4.26 -22.86 10.00
C PRO A 185 -5.26 -23.63 9.12
N ILE A 186 -6.55 -23.30 9.22
CA ILE A 186 -7.59 -23.86 8.32
C ILE A 186 -7.64 -23.17 6.95
N VAL A 187 -7.18 -21.92 6.88
CA VAL A 187 -7.10 -21.09 5.67
C VAL A 187 -6.13 -19.93 5.93
N VAL A 188 -5.43 -19.48 4.90
CA VAL A 188 -4.67 -18.22 4.90
C VAL A 188 -5.42 -17.18 4.07
N VAL A 189 -5.71 -16.05 4.69
CA VAL A 189 -6.16 -14.83 4.00
C VAL A 189 -4.93 -13.96 3.79
N ALA A 190 -4.49 -13.77 2.54
CA ALA A 190 -3.29 -13.03 2.19
C ALA A 190 -3.60 -11.79 1.34
N ASP A 191 -2.83 -10.72 1.52
CA ASP A 191 -2.89 -9.57 0.61
C ASP A 191 -2.37 -9.89 -0.80
N PHE A 192 -3.07 -9.44 -1.84
CA PHE A 192 -2.72 -9.69 -3.25
C PHE A 192 -1.31 -9.24 -3.65
N ALA A 193 -0.75 -8.23 -2.99
CA ALA A 193 0.58 -7.72 -3.29
C ALA A 193 1.70 -8.52 -2.59
N SER A 194 1.34 -9.52 -1.76
CA SER A 194 2.28 -10.25 -0.93
C SER A 194 2.52 -11.67 -1.42
N GLY A 195 3.57 -11.84 -2.23
CA GLY A 195 3.95 -13.16 -2.72
C GLY A 195 4.31 -14.16 -1.63
N ALA A 196 4.73 -13.73 -0.43
CA ALA A 196 4.88 -14.65 0.70
C ALA A 196 3.57 -15.36 1.04
N GLY A 197 2.45 -14.63 1.10
CA GLY A 197 1.14 -15.23 1.35
C GLY A 197 0.64 -16.07 0.18
N LEU A 198 0.80 -15.55 -1.05
CA LEU A 198 0.37 -16.24 -2.27
C LEU A 198 1.16 -17.52 -2.58
N LEU A 199 2.44 -17.61 -2.19
CA LEU A 199 3.29 -18.77 -2.45
C LEU A 199 3.27 -19.80 -1.31
N GLN A 200 3.32 -19.37 -0.04
CA GLN A 200 3.55 -20.32 1.06
C GLN A 200 2.29 -21.13 1.42
N ALA A 201 1.08 -20.57 1.28
CA ALA A 201 -0.14 -21.32 1.56
C ALA A 201 -0.36 -22.50 0.57
N PRO A 202 -0.28 -22.33 -0.77
CA PRO A 202 -0.34 -23.47 -1.70
C PRO A 202 0.79 -24.49 -1.49
N LYS A 203 2.05 -24.04 -1.32
CA LYS A 203 3.20 -24.92 -1.05
C LYS A 203 3.02 -25.80 0.18
N MET A 204 2.30 -25.31 1.19
CA MET A 204 2.00 -26.04 2.42
C MET A 204 0.67 -26.76 2.40
N LYS A 205 -0.01 -26.81 1.25
CA LYS A 205 -1.34 -27.42 1.09
C LYS A 205 -2.33 -26.86 2.11
N VAL A 206 -2.35 -25.54 2.26
CA VAL A 206 -3.36 -24.80 3.03
C VAL A 206 -4.23 -23.98 2.07
N PRO A 207 -5.57 -23.99 2.22
CA PRO A 207 -6.45 -23.16 1.42
C PRO A 207 -6.08 -21.67 1.48
N LEU A 208 -6.15 -20.99 0.33
CA LEU A 208 -5.77 -19.59 0.15
C LEU A 208 -6.97 -18.73 -0.24
N VAL A 209 -7.13 -17.59 0.42
CA VAL A 209 -8.04 -16.51 0.05
C VAL A 209 -7.23 -15.23 -0.13
N ILE A 210 -7.51 -14.47 -1.20
CA ILE A 210 -6.76 -13.28 -1.57
C ILE A 210 -7.57 -12.03 -1.24
N ASN A 211 -7.04 -11.14 -0.40
CA ASN A 211 -7.57 -9.80 -0.17
C ASN A 211 -7.05 -8.83 -1.24
N VAL A 212 -7.97 -8.17 -1.94
CA VAL A 212 -7.72 -7.21 -3.00
C VAL A 212 -8.27 -5.83 -2.57
N PRO A 213 -7.47 -4.96 -1.96
CA PRO A 213 -7.90 -3.68 -1.40
C PRO A 213 -7.92 -2.54 -2.46
N MET A 214 -8.49 -2.81 -3.64
CA MET A 214 -8.57 -1.88 -4.77
C MET A 214 -9.89 -2.06 -5.57
N PRO A 215 -10.22 -1.20 -6.56
CA PRO A 215 -11.38 -1.40 -7.44
C PRO A 215 -11.29 -2.68 -8.29
N ALA A 216 -12.42 -3.35 -8.56
CA ALA A 216 -12.47 -4.55 -9.39
C ALA A 216 -12.13 -4.25 -10.87
N SER A 217 -12.46 -3.06 -11.37
CA SER A 217 -12.03 -2.58 -12.68
C SER A 217 -10.50 -2.47 -12.81
N LEU A 218 -9.77 -2.29 -11.70
CA LEU A 218 -8.31 -2.33 -11.69
C LEU A 218 -7.77 -3.75 -11.55
N LEU A 219 -8.42 -4.61 -10.75
CA LEU A 219 -8.09 -6.05 -10.67
C LEU A 219 -8.11 -6.70 -12.06
N LYS A 220 -9.04 -6.34 -12.95
CA LYS A 220 -9.02 -6.82 -14.34
C LYS A 220 -7.69 -6.53 -15.05
N ASN A 221 -7.09 -5.35 -14.84
CA ASN A 221 -5.80 -5.03 -15.45
C ASN A 221 -4.68 -5.87 -14.82
N VAL A 222 -4.68 -6.06 -13.49
CA VAL A 222 -3.71 -6.93 -12.80
C VAL A 222 -3.82 -8.38 -13.30
N LEU A 223 -5.02 -8.94 -13.37
CA LEU A 223 -5.27 -10.29 -13.90
C LEU A 223 -4.87 -10.43 -15.37
N LEU A 224 -5.15 -9.42 -16.22
CA LEU A 224 -4.69 -9.41 -17.62
C LEU A 224 -3.17 -9.27 -17.75
N LEU A 225 -2.51 -8.54 -16.84
CA LEU A 225 -1.05 -8.44 -16.80
C LEU A 225 -0.37 -9.76 -16.41
N THR A 226 -1.07 -10.69 -15.76
CA THR A 226 -0.56 -12.06 -15.59
C THR A 226 -0.55 -12.87 -16.88
N ASN A 227 -1.29 -12.49 -17.94
CA ASN A 227 -1.22 -13.20 -19.22
C ASN A 227 0.18 -13.01 -19.84
N PRO A 228 0.95 -14.09 -20.13
CA PRO A 228 2.33 -13.98 -20.62
C PRO A 228 2.50 -13.11 -21.87
N PHE A 229 1.53 -13.12 -22.79
CA PHE A 229 1.55 -12.29 -24.00
C PHE A 229 1.32 -10.80 -23.71
N ILE A 230 0.47 -10.49 -22.72
CA ILE A 230 0.20 -9.10 -22.30
C ILE A 230 1.33 -8.58 -21.42
N SER A 231 1.84 -9.40 -20.49
CA SER A 231 3.06 -9.15 -19.71
C SER A 231 4.23 -8.76 -20.62
N ALA A 232 4.44 -9.50 -21.72
CA ALA A 232 5.47 -9.19 -22.71
C ALA A 232 5.34 -7.79 -23.35
N PHE A 233 4.12 -7.31 -23.56
CA PHE A 233 3.84 -5.98 -24.10
C PHE A 233 3.89 -4.89 -23.02
N ALA A 234 3.42 -5.20 -21.81
CA ALA A 234 3.43 -4.32 -20.65
C ALA A 234 4.84 -4.03 -20.12
N ARG A 235 5.83 -4.91 -20.38
CA ARG A 235 7.26 -4.62 -20.20
C ARG A 235 7.72 -3.33 -20.89
N ARG A 236 6.98 -2.79 -21.87
CA ARG A 236 7.26 -1.48 -22.52
C ARG A 236 6.91 -0.25 -21.66
N TRP A 237 6.17 -0.42 -20.56
CA TRP A 237 5.73 0.65 -19.66
C TRP A 237 6.73 0.89 -18.50
N HIS A 238 6.46 1.88 -17.66
CA HIS A 238 7.43 2.47 -16.71
C HIS A 238 8.17 1.45 -15.82
N SER A 239 9.42 1.78 -15.48
CA SER A 239 10.37 0.88 -14.81
C SER A 239 9.90 0.29 -13.48
N GLY A 240 9.08 1.01 -12.70
CA GLY A 240 8.49 0.50 -11.45
C GLY A 240 7.43 -0.59 -11.67
N ASP A 241 6.56 -0.41 -12.66
CA ASP A 241 5.47 -1.36 -12.95
C ASP A 241 5.99 -2.68 -13.53
N ARG A 242 7.09 -2.61 -14.31
CA ARG A 242 7.73 -3.78 -14.93
C ARG A 242 8.05 -4.86 -13.89
N PHE A 243 8.54 -4.46 -12.71
CA PHE A 243 8.90 -5.40 -11.66
C PHE A 243 7.66 -6.11 -11.08
N ALA A 244 6.61 -5.38 -10.69
CA ALA A 244 5.40 -5.98 -10.15
C ALA A 244 4.72 -6.94 -11.16
N ILE A 245 4.77 -6.61 -12.45
CA ILE A 245 4.23 -7.44 -13.53
C ILE A 245 5.03 -8.75 -13.69
N GLU A 246 6.36 -8.66 -13.76
CA GLU A 246 7.24 -9.84 -13.86
C GLU A 246 7.15 -10.72 -12.62
N TYR A 247 7.08 -10.10 -11.45
CA TYR A 247 6.90 -10.74 -10.16
C TYR A 247 5.58 -11.51 -10.05
N LEU A 248 4.45 -10.88 -10.40
CA LEU A 248 3.12 -11.53 -10.42
C LEU A 248 2.98 -12.56 -11.56
N SER A 249 3.77 -12.45 -12.63
CA SER A 249 3.83 -13.47 -13.70
C SER A 249 4.61 -14.72 -13.26
N ASN A 250 5.55 -14.58 -12.31
CA ASN A 250 6.44 -15.65 -11.85
C ASN A 250 5.92 -16.40 -10.60
N ILE A 251 4.95 -15.83 -9.87
CA ILE A 251 4.23 -16.55 -8.81
C ILE A 251 3.32 -17.60 -9.47
N GLY A 252 3.39 -18.86 -9.00
CA GLY A 252 2.67 -20.01 -9.55
C GLY A 252 1.19 -19.72 -9.87
N MET A 253 0.92 -19.46 -11.15
CA MET A 253 -0.31 -18.82 -11.57
C MET A 253 -1.60 -19.67 -11.47
N PRO A 254 -1.61 -21.02 -11.64
CA PRO A 254 -2.84 -21.79 -11.58
C PRO A 254 -3.55 -21.67 -10.23
N ALA A 255 -2.83 -21.90 -9.13
CA ALA A 255 -3.36 -21.79 -7.77
C ALA A 255 -3.86 -20.36 -7.46
N VAL A 256 -3.08 -19.32 -7.82
CA VAL A 256 -3.50 -17.92 -7.59
C VAL A 256 -4.72 -17.53 -8.44
N LYS A 257 -4.90 -18.14 -9.62
CA LYS A 257 -6.08 -17.92 -10.48
C LYS A 257 -7.34 -18.62 -10.00
N SER A 258 -7.23 -19.77 -9.32
CA SER A 258 -8.37 -20.53 -8.78
C SER A 258 -8.72 -20.15 -7.33
N ALA A 259 -7.77 -19.60 -6.58
CA ALA A 259 -7.99 -19.04 -5.24
C ALA A 259 -9.12 -18.00 -5.22
N ILE A 260 -9.91 -17.98 -4.15
CA ILE A 260 -11.01 -17.02 -4.01
C ILE A 260 -10.44 -15.64 -3.69
N SER A 261 -10.83 -14.63 -4.47
CA SER A 261 -10.41 -13.24 -4.31
C SER A 261 -11.53 -12.38 -3.74
N ILE A 262 -11.33 -11.84 -2.54
CA ILE A 262 -12.20 -10.84 -1.92
C ILE A 262 -11.76 -9.46 -2.41
N VAL A 263 -12.62 -8.78 -3.17
CA VAL A 263 -12.37 -7.44 -3.68
C VAL A 263 -13.10 -6.43 -2.81
N ASN A 264 -12.34 -5.47 -2.25
CA ASN A 264 -12.87 -4.36 -1.45
C ASN A 264 -13.48 -3.28 -2.37
N SER A 265 -14.47 -3.64 -3.19
CA SER A 265 -15.15 -2.70 -4.08
C SER A 265 -16.66 -2.96 -4.14
N SER A 266 -17.38 -2.09 -4.84
CA SER A 266 -18.83 -2.16 -5.08
C SER A 266 -19.13 -1.57 -6.46
N PRO A 267 -20.17 -2.04 -7.19
CA PRO A 267 -20.62 -1.43 -8.45
C PRO A 267 -20.85 0.09 -8.36
N ALA A 268 -21.18 0.59 -7.17
CA ALA A 268 -21.27 2.01 -6.82
C ALA A 268 -20.03 2.82 -7.23
N VAL A 269 -18.85 2.21 -7.16
CA VAL A 269 -17.53 2.85 -7.32
C VAL A 269 -16.67 2.12 -8.36
N GLU A 270 -17.28 1.58 -9.41
CA GLU A 270 -16.55 1.06 -10.58
C GLU A 270 -16.57 2.02 -11.77
N LEU A 271 -15.56 1.90 -12.64
CA LEU A 271 -15.54 2.54 -13.95
C LEU A 271 -16.62 1.95 -14.87
N THR A 272 -17.42 2.81 -15.49
CA THR A 272 -18.36 2.45 -16.55
C THR A 272 -17.86 2.93 -17.91
N GLY A 273 -18.16 2.20 -18.98
CA GLY A 273 -17.77 2.55 -20.36
C GLY A 273 -16.55 1.79 -20.89
N LYS A 274 -16.39 1.79 -22.22
CA LYS A 274 -15.14 1.35 -22.89
C LYS A 274 -14.07 2.43 -22.74
N THR A 275 -13.55 2.65 -21.54
CA THR A 275 -12.33 3.43 -21.35
C THR A 275 -11.13 2.64 -21.87
N SER A 276 -10.82 2.81 -23.15
CA SER A 276 -9.54 2.32 -23.70
C SER A 276 -8.38 2.95 -22.94
N LEU A 277 -7.36 2.16 -22.57
CA LEU A 277 -6.18 2.62 -21.83
C LEU A 277 -5.42 3.79 -22.51
N CYS A 278 -5.68 4.04 -23.80
CA CYS A 278 -5.02 5.06 -24.59
C CYS A 278 -5.86 6.33 -24.75
N GLY A 279 -5.30 7.45 -24.31
CA GLY A 279 -5.54 8.76 -24.94
C GLY A 279 -4.98 8.87 -26.37
N CYS A 280 -4.20 7.87 -26.81
CA CYS A 280 -3.81 7.71 -28.20
C CYS A 280 -4.99 7.18 -29.02
N ARG A 281 -5.64 8.07 -29.78
CA ARG A 281 -6.34 7.63 -31.00
C ARG A 281 -5.36 6.82 -31.84
N ARG A 282 -5.81 5.71 -32.41
CA ARG A 282 -5.04 5.01 -33.45
C ARG A 282 -4.67 6.02 -34.54
N PRO A 283 -3.41 6.15 -34.97
CA PRO A 283 -3.13 6.64 -36.30
C PRO A 283 -3.70 5.58 -37.24
N ALA A 284 -4.84 5.86 -37.86
CA ALA A 284 -5.26 5.11 -39.03
C ALA A 284 -4.15 5.30 -40.07
N ARG A 285 -3.56 4.20 -40.56
CA ARG A 285 -2.63 4.26 -41.69
C ARG A 285 -3.42 4.67 -42.92
N SER A 286 -3.40 5.95 -43.27
CA SER A 286 -3.64 6.51 -44.61
C SER A 286 -3.53 8.03 -44.59
N ALA A 287 -3.15 8.60 -45.75
CA ALA A 287 -3.10 10.03 -46.06
C ALA A 287 -2.08 10.90 -45.29
N SER A 288 -0.94 11.09 -45.94
CA SER A 288 -0.02 12.22 -45.80
C SER A 288 -0.71 13.58 -45.98
N ALA A 289 -0.03 14.65 -45.54
CA ALA A 289 -0.40 16.07 -45.63
C ALA A 289 -1.45 16.59 -44.63
N GLY A 290 -1.16 17.73 -43.99
CA GLY A 290 -2.10 18.41 -43.06
C GLY A 290 -1.54 18.85 -41.70
N LEU A 291 -0.23 19.02 -41.51
CA LEU A 291 0.33 19.56 -40.26
C LEU A 291 0.49 21.09 -40.34
N LYS A 292 -0.45 21.85 -39.77
CA LYS A 292 -0.29 23.21 -39.18
C LYS A 292 -1.63 23.71 -38.60
N HIS A 293 -1.57 24.52 -37.54
CA HIS A 293 -2.68 25.16 -36.81
C HIS A 293 -3.64 24.24 -36.02
N GLN A 294 -3.34 24.02 -34.73
CA GLN A 294 -4.37 23.89 -33.67
C GLN A 294 -3.80 24.02 -32.24
N PHE A 295 -3.03 25.08 -31.96
CA PHE A 295 -2.63 25.47 -30.60
C PHE A 295 -2.49 26.99 -30.47
N GLU A 296 -3.62 27.69 -30.50
CA GLU A 296 -3.72 29.11 -30.13
C GLU A 296 -5.19 29.42 -29.78
N GLY A 297 -5.43 29.99 -28.60
CA GLY A 297 -6.70 30.65 -28.20
C GLY A 297 -7.99 29.81 -28.10
N GLY A 298 -8.50 29.62 -26.88
CA GLY A 298 -9.96 29.62 -26.63
C GLY A 298 -10.59 28.39 -25.96
N ARG A 299 -11.02 28.61 -24.70
CA ARG A 299 -11.94 27.81 -23.86
C ARG A 299 -11.54 26.35 -23.53
N PRO A 300 -11.81 25.86 -22.30
CA PRO A 300 -11.58 24.47 -21.97
C PRO A 300 -12.51 23.58 -22.80
N ALA A 301 -11.93 22.64 -23.56
CA ALA A 301 -12.70 21.75 -24.41
C ALA A 301 -13.66 20.90 -23.58
N SER A 302 -14.95 21.03 -23.86
CA SER A 302 -15.99 20.16 -23.30
C SER A 302 -15.67 18.71 -23.63
N TRP A 303 -15.63 17.86 -22.61
CA TRP A 303 -15.53 16.42 -22.79
C TRP A 303 -16.77 15.96 -23.57
N LYS A 304 -16.60 15.62 -24.85
CA LYS A 304 -17.68 15.01 -25.63
C LYS A 304 -17.91 13.61 -25.09
N GLU A 305 -18.98 13.47 -24.30
CA GLU A 305 -19.51 12.18 -23.89
C GLU A 305 -19.70 11.31 -25.14
N GLY A 306 -19.07 10.14 -25.15
CA GLY A 306 -19.49 9.09 -26.06
C GLY A 306 -20.91 8.69 -25.68
N LYS A 307 -21.81 8.52 -26.67
CA LYS A 307 -23.19 8.10 -26.44
C LYS A 307 -23.23 6.95 -25.40
N PRO A 308 -24.17 6.95 -24.44
CA PRO A 308 -24.29 5.89 -23.44
C PRO A 308 -24.72 4.59 -24.14
N GLY A 309 -23.75 3.84 -24.64
CA GLY A 309 -23.97 2.48 -25.10
C GLY A 309 -24.37 1.63 -23.90
N LYS A 310 -25.49 0.90 -24.02
CA LYS A 310 -25.84 -0.15 -23.05
C LYS A 310 -24.61 -1.04 -22.86
N GLN A 311 -24.09 -1.06 -21.64
CA GLN A 311 -23.00 -1.95 -21.28
C GLN A 311 -23.53 -3.09 -20.45
N GLU A 312 -23.28 -4.30 -20.91
CA GLU A 312 -23.29 -5.46 -20.05
C GLU A 312 -22.20 -5.30 -18.98
N PRO A 313 -22.47 -5.64 -17.72
CA PRO A 313 -21.45 -5.71 -16.69
C PRO A 313 -20.30 -6.62 -17.16
N VAL A 314 -19.05 -6.18 -16.96
CA VAL A 314 -17.91 -7.06 -17.21
C VAL A 314 -17.99 -8.20 -16.21
N SER A 315 -18.35 -9.40 -16.68
CA SER A 315 -18.40 -10.59 -15.85
C SER A 315 -17.04 -10.82 -15.20
N LEU A 316 -17.01 -10.86 -13.86
CA LEU A 316 -15.84 -11.22 -13.08
C LEU A 316 -15.74 -12.76 -13.04
N PRO A 317 -14.52 -13.32 -12.91
CA PRO A 317 -14.36 -14.76 -12.70
C PRO A 317 -15.18 -15.26 -11.50
N PRO A 318 -15.70 -16.50 -11.52
CA PRO A 318 -16.62 -17.01 -10.48
C PRO A 318 -15.97 -17.14 -9.08
N ASN A 319 -14.65 -17.09 -9.00
CA ASN A 319 -13.87 -17.05 -7.76
C ASN A 319 -13.61 -15.61 -7.23
N VAL A 320 -14.17 -14.57 -7.86
CA VAL A 320 -14.04 -13.18 -7.40
C VAL A 320 -15.30 -12.74 -6.66
N PHE A 321 -15.17 -12.48 -5.36
CA PHE A 321 -16.24 -11.98 -4.50
C PHE A 321 -16.09 -10.47 -4.26
N VAL A 322 -17.06 -9.69 -4.72
CA VAL A 322 -17.11 -8.23 -4.53
C VAL A 322 -17.81 -7.92 -3.20
N SER A 323 -17.07 -7.34 -2.26
CA SER A 323 -17.45 -7.25 -0.85
C SER A 323 -17.58 -5.82 -0.30
N GLY A 324 -16.93 -4.86 -0.94
CA GLY A 324 -16.57 -3.58 -0.33
C GLY A 324 -17.75 -2.64 -0.09
N PRO A 325 -17.66 -1.73 0.89
CA PRO A 325 -16.46 -1.41 1.65
C PRO A 325 -16.21 -2.38 2.82
N LEU A 326 -15.01 -2.94 2.89
CA LEU A 326 -14.52 -3.69 4.06
C LEU A 326 -14.25 -2.75 5.23
N ASP A 327 -13.66 -1.60 4.93
CA ASP A 327 -13.41 -0.54 5.90
C ASP A 327 -14.65 0.36 5.99
N GLY A 328 -15.73 -0.22 6.54
CA GLY A 328 -17.01 0.45 6.69
C GLY A 328 -16.87 1.72 7.53
N PHE A 329 -17.19 2.87 6.93
CA PHE A 329 -17.30 4.13 7.66
C PHE A 329 -18.53 4.08 8.57
N THR A 330 -18.28 3.99 9.87
CA THR A 330 -19.27 4.31 10.90
C THR A 330 -19.09 5.78 11.27
N PRO A 331 -20.12 6.64 11.13
CA PRO A 331 -20.05 8.01 11.62
C PRO A 331 -19.70 8.02 13.10
N LYS A 332 -18.79 8.88 13.51
CA LYS A 332 -18.36 9.01 14.92
C LYS A 332 -18.55 10.43 15.40
N PRO A 333 -19.12 10.64 16.59
CA PRO A 333 -18.97 11.91 17.29
C PRO A 333 -17.48 12.21 17.45
N LEU A 334 -17.08 13.41 17.04
CA LEU A 334 -15.73 13.97 17.19
C LEU A 334 -15.18 13.91 18.64
N LEU A 335 -16.06 13.66 19.61
CA LEU A 335 -15.82 13.74 21.04
C LEU A 335 -15.45 12.40 21.71
N GLU A 336 -15.69 11.24 21.09
CA GLU A 336 -15.41 9.92 21.71
C GLU A 336 -13.92 9.68 22.04
N LYS A 337 -13.02 10.50 21.49
CA LYS A 337 -11.57 10.51 21.78
C LYS A 337 -11.01 11.93 21.95
N ALA A 338 -11.82 12.87 22.45
CA ALA A 338 -11.51 14.30 22.48
C ALA A 338 -10.12 14.65 23.07
N ALA A 339 -9.65 13.90 24.07
CA ALA A 339 -8.36 14.13 24.73
C ALA A 339 -7.17 14.20 23.75
N ASN A 340 -7.14 13.37 22.71
CA ASN A 340 -6.01 13.30 21.79
C ASN A 340 -6.10 14.30 20.64
N HIS A 341 -7.30 14.83 20.34
CA HIS A 341 -7.56 15.66 19.15
C HIS A 341 -8.18 17.03 19.49
N ALA A 342 -7.95 17.51 20.71
CA ALA A 342 -8.47 18.79 21.20
C ALA A 342 -8.14 19.99 20.30
N TYR A 343 -7.05 19.93 19.52
CA TYR A 343 -6.69 20.95 18.53
C TYR A 343 -7.73 21.12 17.41
N VAL A 344 -8.33 20.03 16.90
CA VAL A 344 -9.40 20.10 15.89
C VAL A 344 -10.65 20.73 16.50
N LEU A 345 -11.03 20.30 17.71
CA LEU A 345 -12.20 20.84 18.43
C LEU A 345 -12.04 22.32 18.78
N ARG A 346 -10.83 22.74 19.20
CA ARG A 346 -10.52 24.15 19.45
C ARG A 346 -10.66 24.97 18.17
N PHE A 347 -10.05 24.52 17.07
CA PHE A 347 -10.15 25.18 15.77
C PHE A 347 -11.61 25.32 15.30
N LEU A 348 -12.41 24.25 15.38
CA LEU A 348 -13.83 24.31 15.00
C LEU A 348 -14.66 25.27 15.85
N LYS A 349 -14.29 25.50 17.12
CA LYS A 349 -14.94 26.46 18.03
C LYS A 349 -14.50 27.91 17.83
N THR A 350 -13.23 28.15 17.45
CA THR A 350 -12.69 29.52 17.32
C THR A 350 -12.75 30.06 15.91
N SER A 351 -12.79 29.20 14.89
CA SER A 351 -12.89 29.60 13.49
C SER A 351 -14.33 29.98 13.11
N ASN A 352 -14.49 30.96 12.22
CA ASN A 352 -15.80 31.43 11.76
C ASN A 352 -16.58 30.30 11.05
N SER A 353 -17.65 29.80 11.67
CA SER A 353 -18.44 28.68 11.19
C SER A 353 -19.17 28.94 9.86
N ALA A 354 -19.42 30.21 9.49
CA ALA A 354 -20.03 30.57 8.21
C ALA A 354 -19.09 30.31 7.01
N LYS A 355 -17.78 30.20 7.23
CA LYS A 355 -16.81 29.91 6.18
C LYS A 355 -16.83 28.41 5.81
N PRO A 356 -16.79 28.05 4.51
CA PRO A 356 -16.66 26.66 4.06
C PRO A 356 -15.47 25.96 4.71
N LEU A 357 -15.62 24.67 5.01
CA LEU A 357 -14.62 23.86 5.71
C LEU A 357 -14.07 22.77 4.79
N PHE A 358 -12.77 22.77 4.55
CA PHE A 358 -12.06 21.77 3.76
C PHE A 358 -11.14 20.92 4.63
N TYR A 359 -10.96 19.66 4.23
CA TYR A 359 -9.98 18.75 4.83
C TYR A 359 -8.96 18.33 3.78
N ILE A 360 -7.66 18.43 4.09
CA ILE A 360 -6.56 18.06 3.19
C ILE A 360 -5.83 16.84 3.75
N THR A 361 -5.75 15.77 2.95
CA THR A 361 -5.06 14.51 3.30
C THR A 361 -4.41 13.86 2.09
N THR A 362 -3.08 13.72 2.12
CA THR A 362 -2.33 12.99 1.09
C THR A 362 -2.07 11.53 1.46
N GLY A 363 -2.74 11.02 2.49
CA GLY A 363 -2.49 9.68 3.03
C GLY A 363 -1.11 9.56 3.66
N THR A 364 -0.65 8.31 3.88
CA THR A 364 0.62 8.05 4.56
C THR A 364 1.82 8.12 3.62
N LEU A 365 1.66 7.71 2.36
CA LEU A 365 2.77 7.42 1.45
C LEU A 365 3.11 8.56 0.49
N LEU A 366 2.12 9.33 0.01
CA LEU A 366 2.41 10.45 -0.88
C LEU A 366 3.17 11.54 -0.11
N ASP A 367 4.36 11.85 -0.59
CA ASP A 367 5.25 12.83 0.01
C ASP A 367 5.25 14.11 -0.82
N LEU A 368 4.93 15.23 -0.20
CA LEU A 368 4.84 16.52 -0.87
C LEU A 368 6.22 17.19 -0.98
N SER A 369 6.48 17.82 -2.12
CA SER A 369 7.59 18.78 -2.24
C SER A 369 7.24 20.11 -1.56
N GLU A 370 8.25 20.91 -1.24
CA GLU A 370 8.09 22.26 -0.70
C GLU A 370 7.19 23.13 -1.59
N ALA A 371 7.44 23.15 -2.91
CA ALA A 371 6.60 23.84 -3.87
C ALA A 371 5.14 23.37 -3.86
N GLN A 372 4.87 22.09 -3.59
CA GLN A 372 3.51 21.58 -3.47
C GLN A 372 2.84 21.98 -2.15
N VAL A 373 3.58 22.00 -1.03
CA VAL A 373 3.07 22.50 0.25
C VAL A 373 2.73 23.98 0.14
N LEU A 374 3.63 24.80 -0.42
CA LEU A 374 3.40 26.24 -0.62
C LEU A 374 2.23 26.51 -1.57
N ALA A 375 2.13 25.78 -2.70
CA ALA A 375 1.02 25.95 -3.63
C ALA A 375 -0.34 25.58 -3.01
N LEU A 376 -0.41 24.50 -2.23
CA LEU A 376 -1.62 24.13 -1.48
C LEU A 376 -1.97 25.19 -0.43
N TYR A 377 -1.01 25.60 0.41
CA TYR A 377 -1.25 26.61 1.45
C TYR A 377 -1.74 27.93 0.84
N ASN A 378 -0.98 28.50 -0.09
CA ASN A 378 -1.29 29.79 -0.71
C ASN A 378 -2.62 29.71 -1.48
N GLY A 379 -2.88 28.64 -2.22
CA GLY A 379 -4.10 28.50 -3.01
C GLY A 379 -5.38 28.41 -2.18
N PHE A 380 -5.35 27.73 -1.03
CA PHE A 380 -6.46 27.78 -0.07
C PHE A 380 -6.56 29.14 0.62
N ALA A 381 -5.43 29.79 0.94
CA ALA A 381 -5.40 31.12 1.55
C ALA A 381 -5.90 32.26 0.63
N LEU A 382 -5.96 32.04 -0.70
CA LEU A 382 -6.58 32.94 -1.67
C LEU A 382 -8.13 32.95 -1.60
N ARG A 383 -8.75 32.18 -0.71
CA ARG A 383 -10.22 32.10 -0.54
C ARG A 383 -10.59 32.18 0.94
N ASP A 384 -11.78 32.70 1.25
CA ASP A 384 -12.24 32.82 2.64
C ASP A 384 -12.82 31.50 3.18
N VAL A 385 -11.94 30.52 3.31
CA VAL A 385 -12.26 29.13 3.70
C VAL A 385 -11.45 28.70 4.90
N ARG A 386 -11.93 27.68 5.60
CA ARG A 386 -11.28 27.03 6.73
C ARG A 386 -10.67 25.71 6.30
N VAL A 387 -9.49 25.38 6.82
CA VAL A 387 -8.74 24.20 6.39
C VAL A 387 -8.25 23.38 7.59
N ILE A 388 -8.63 22.12 7.63
CA ILE A 388 -8.00 21.09 8.46
C ILE A 388 -6.99 20.36 7.57
N TRP A 389 -5.71 20.29 7.94
CA TRP A 389 -4.68 19.66 7.10
C TRP A 389 -3.87 18.63 7.88
N SER A 390 -3.91 17.38 7.41
CA SER A 390 -2.95 16.34 7.80
C SER A 390 -1.66 16.51 6.99
N LEU A 391 -0.64 17.13 7.57
CA LEU A 391 0.66 17.39 6.94
C LEU A 391 1.80 16.84 7.79
N LYS A 392 2.58 15.90 7.25
CA LYS A 392 3.71 15.23 7.93
C LYS A 392 4.64 16.24 8.62
N GLU A 393 5.16 15.88 9.80
CA GLU A 393 6.01 16.75 10.61
C GLU A 393 7.24 17.27 9.83
N SER A 394 7.89 16.40 9.07
CA SER A 394 9.03 16.71 8.19
C SER A 394 8.73 17.67 7.02
N LYS A 395 7.48 18.11 6.87
CA LYS A 395 7.02 19.05 5.83
C LYS A 395 6.50 20.37 6.41
N ARG A 396 6.41 20.49 7.74
CA ARG A 396 5.94 21.74 8.38
C ARG A 396 6.91 22.91 8.17
N SER A 397 8.20 22.66 8.02
CA SER A 397 9.20 23.67 7.67
C SER A 397 9.06 24.26 6.26
N PHE A 398 8.17 23.70 5.42
CA PHE A 398 7.83 24.24 4.10
C PHE A 398 6.63 25.19 4.13
N LEU A 399 6.03 25.42 5.30
CA LEU A 399 5.00 26.43 5.47
C LEU A 399 5.64 27.80 5.79
N PRO A 400 4.96 28.92 5.49
CA PRO A 400 5.40 30.24 5.95
C PRO A 400 5.50 30.32 7.49
N GLU A 401 6.37 31.21 7.98
CA GLU A 401 6.60 31.43 9.42
C GLU A 401 5.31 31.73 10.20
N SER A 402 4.38 32.47 9.58
CA SER A 402 3.04 32.72 10.10
C SER A 402 1.97 32.00 9.26
N VAL A 403 1.39 30.96 9.87
CA VAL A 403 0.23 30.24 9.34
C VAL A 403 -1.05 30.97 9.74
N SER A 404 -1.96 31.18 8.79
CA SER A 404 -3.25 31.83 9.01
C SER A 404 -4.12 31.07 10.02
N GLU A 405 -4.84 31.79 10.88
CA GLU A 405 -5.80 31.23 11.84
C GLU A 405 -6.96 30.43 11.20
N ASN A 406 -7.17 30.59 9.89
CA ASN A 406 -8.10 29.78 9.11
C ASN A 406 -7.60 28.33 8.90
N PHE A 407 -6.37 27.99 9.30
CA PHE A 407 -5.78 26.65 9.15
C PHE A 407 -5.51 25.98 10.51
N VAL A 408 -5.85 24.70 10.62
CA VAL A 408 -5.30 23.80 11.65
C VAL A 408 -4.51 22.68 10.98
N ILE A 409 -3.21 22.64 11.25
CA ILE A 409 -2.26 21.73 10.59
C ILE A 409 -1.62 20.83 11.62
N HIS A 410 -1.66 19.51 11.40
CA HIS A 410 -1.08 18.50 12.31
C HIS A 410 -0.57 17.28 11.53
N HIS A 411 0.43 16.56 12.06
CA HIS A 411 1.04 15.41 11.34
C HIS A 411 0.12 14.19 11.20
N TRP A 412 -0.93 14.13 12.01
CA TRP A 412 -1.95 13.10 11.97
C TRP A 412 -3.31 13.73 12.28
N MET A 413 -4.38 13.26 11.62
CA MET A 413 -5.73 13.78 11.77
C MET A 413 -6.74 12.64 11.95
N PRO A 414 -7.78 12.79 12.80
CA PRO A 414 -8.81 11.78 13.00
C PRO A 414 -9.80 11.80 11.82
N GLN A 415 -9.41 11.16 10.71
CA GLN A 415 -10.09 11.25 9.42
C GLN A 415 -11.57 10.86 9.47
N VAL A 416 -11.93 9.77 10.15
CA VAL A 416 -13.32 9.30 10.26
C VAL A 416 -14.19 10.31 11.03
N GLU A 417 -13.64 10.87 12.11
CA GLU A 417 -14.27 11.88 12.94
C GLU A 417 -14.42 13.22 12.18
N ILE A 418 -13.42 13.62 11.37
CA ILE A 418 -13.49 14.81 10.50
C ILE A 418 -14.51 14.64 9.38
N LEU A 419 -14.54 13.47 8.72
CA LEU A 419 -15.55 13.14 7.70
C LEU A 419 -16.97 13.13 8.26
N SER A 420 -17.13 12.89 9.57
CA SER A 420 -18.41 12.94 10.28
C SER A 420 -18.90 14.37 10.58
N ILE A 421 -18.09 15.42 10.35
CA ILE A 421 -18.50 16.82 10.53
C ILE A 421 -19.58 17.18 9.48
N PRO A 422 -20.79 17.60 9.87
CA PRO A 422 -21.84 18.00 8.93
C PRO A 422 -21.39 19.10 7.95
N GLU A 423 -20.75 20.14 8.48
CA GLU A 423 -20.31 21.36 7.77
C GLU A 423 -19.12 21.14 6.82
N LEU A 424 -18.45 19.98 6.89
CA LEU A 424 -17.33 19.68 5.98
C LEU A 424 -17.81 19.73 4.53
N THR A 425 -17.21 20.66 3.78
CA THR A 425 -17.55 21.04 2.40
C THR A 425 -17.01 20.00 1.42
N ALA A 426 -15.70 19.75 1.44
CA ALA A 426 -15.05 18.74 0.61
C ALA A 426 -13.70 18.31 1.18
N VAL A 427 -13.14 17.23 0.61
CA VAL A 427 -11.85 16.66 0.99
C VAL A 427 -10.87 16.69 -0.17
N LEU A 428 -9.74 17.36 -0.03
CA LEU A 428 -8.60 17.16 -0.92
C LEU A 428 -7.90 15.86 -0.54
N THR A 429 -7.96 14.87 -1.43
CA THR A 429 -7.44 13.52 -1.21
C THR A 429 -6.48 13.08 -2.30
N HIS A 430 -5.42 12.37 -1.92
CA HIS A 430 -4.55 11.65 -2.86
C HIS A 430 -5.23 10.51 -3.64
N CYS A 431 -6.52 10.24 -3.42
CA CYS A 431 -7.28 9.15 -4.05
C CYS A 431 -6.77 7.73 -3.75
N GLY A 432 -6.09 7.51 -2.61
CA GLY A 432 -5.88 6.16 -2.10
C GLY A 432 -7.22 5.48 -1.79
N TRP A 433 -7.35 4.19 -2.10
CA TRP A 433 -8.66 3.55 -2.21
C TRP A 433 -9.49 3.55 -0.92
N GLY A 434 -8.94 3.11 0.21
CA GLY A 434 -9.65 3.12 1.50
C GLY A 434 -10.14 4.50 1.92
N GLY A 435 -9.29 5.53 1.84
CA GLY A 435 -9.70 6.91 2.14
C GLY A 435 -10.72 7.49 1.15
N SER A 436 -10.73 7.00 -0.09
CA SER A 436 -11.76 7.35 -1.07
C SER A 436 -13.11 6.72 -0.73
N LEU A 437 -13.12 5.45 -0.31
CA LEU A 437 -14.31 4.77 0.19
C LEU A 437 -14.86 5.44 1.45
N GLU A 438 -14.00 5.87 2.39
CA GLU A 438 -14.42 6.64 3.57
C GLU A 438 -15.10 7.96 3.18
N CYS A 439 -14.53 8.73 2.23
CA CYS A 439 -15.15 9.98 1.74
C CYS A 439 -16.54 9.73 1.11
N MET A 440 -16.67 8.69 0.28
CA MET A 440 -17.93 8.35 -0.37
C MET A 440 -18.97 7.80 0.62
N MET A 441 -18.55 6.98 1.59
CA MET A 441 -19.43 6.52 2.67
C MET A 441 -19.85 7.64 3.64
N ALA A 442 -19.06 8.71 3.75
CA ALA A 442 -19.46 9.93 4.45
C ALA A 442 -20.33 10.89 3.59
N GLY A 443 -20.53 10.59 2.31
CA GLY A 443 -21.26 11.45 1.37
C GLY A 443 -20.55 12.78 1.09
N LYS A 444 -19.22 12.81 1.16
CA LYS A 444 -18.40 14.03 1.06
C LYS A 444 -17.77 14.19 -0.34
N PRO A 445 -17.95 15.36 -0.99
CA PRO A 445 -17.23 15.72 -2.22
C PRO A 445 -15.71 15.68 -2.07
N VAL A 446 -15.00 15.51 -3.20
CA VAL A 446 -13.54 15.43 -3.21
C VAL A 446 -12.85 16.38 -4.21
N ILE A 447 -11.69 16.89 -3.84
CA ILE A 447 -10.68 17.40 -4.77
C ILE A 447 -9.65 16.28 -4.95
N CYS A 448 -9.64 15.66 -6.11
CA CYS A 448 -8.75 14.55 -6.42
C CYS A 448 -7.33 15.06 -6.70
N PHE A 449 -6.34 14.63 -5.91
CA PHE A 449 -4.92 14.99 -6.04
C PHE A 449 -4.03 13.75 -6.24
N PRO A 450 -4.22 12.96 -7.32
CA PRO A 450 -3.63 11.62 -7.43
C PRO A 450 -2.12 11.65 -7.76
N GLY A 451 -1.31 11.04 -6.90
CA GLY A 451 0.13 10.90 -7.07
C GLY A 451 0.54 9.72 -7.97
N PHE A 452 0.64 8.52 -7.38
CA PHE A 452 1.23 7.33 -7.99
C PHE A 452 0.34 6.08 -7.84
N GLY A 453 0.72 4.99 -8.53
CA GLY A 453 0.00 3.72 -8.48
C GLY A 453 -1.44 3.81 -9.01
N ASP A 454 -2.37 3.21 -8.28
CA ASP A 454 -3.80 3.15 -8.56
C ASP A 454 -4.53 4.49 -8.42
N GLN A 455 -3.96 5.46 -7.70
CA GLN A 455 -4.59 6.74 -7.34
C GLN A 455 -5.18 7.49 -8.54
N LYS A 456 -4.53 7.46 -9.71
CA LYS A 456 -5.02 8.10 -10.95
C LYS A 456 -6.24 7.40 -11.54
N GLN A 457 -6.41 6.10 -11.29
CA GLN A 457 -7.57 5.31 -11.73
C GLN A 457 -8.71 5.53 -10.75
N ASN A 458 -8.42 5.54 -9.45
CA ASN A 458 -9.38 5.88 -8.39
C ASN A 458 -9.95 7.30 -8.58
N ALA A 459 -9.11 8.28 -8.91
CA ALA A 459 -9.56 9.63 -9.26
C ALA A 459 -10.54 9.62 -10.45
N ARG A 460 -10.29 8.84 -11.51
CA ARG A 460 -11.21 8.74 -12.66
C ARG A 460 -12.58 8.18 -12.28
N ILE A 461 -12.64 7.22 -11.34
CA ILE A 461 -13.90 6.70 -10.80
C ILE A 461 -14.68 7.84 -10.13
N LEU A 462 -14.06 8.57 -9.20
CA LEU A 462 -14.72 9.65 -8.44
C LEU A 462 -15.21 10.79 -9.35
N LEU A 463 -14.43 11.13 -10.38
CA LEU A 463 -14.81 12.11 -11.41
C LEU A 463 -15.97 11.63 -12.27
N GLN A 464 -15.93 10.38 -12.74
CA GLN A 464 -17.01 9.78 -13.54
C GLN A 464 -18.32 9.67 -12.77
N LYS A 465 -18.26 9.40 -11.46
CA LYS A 465 -19.44 9.37 -10.58
C LYS A 465 -19.94 10.77 -10.22
N GLY A 466 -19.28 11.84 -10.68
CA GLY A 466 -19.67 13.22 -10.43
C GLY A 466 -19.48 13.65 -8.97
N CYS A 467 -18.54 13.05 -8.25
CA CYS A 467 -18.33 13.28 -6.81
C CYS A 467 -17.25 14.33 -6.50
N GLY A 468 -16.70 15.02 -7.50
CA GLY A 468 -15.60 15.97 -7.29
C GLY A 468 -14.90 16.45 -8.55
N THR A 469 -13.74 17.08 -8.34
CA THR A 469 -12.90 17.71 -9.38
C THR A 469 -11.45 17.23 -9.32
N LEU A 470 -10.62 17.57 -10.32
CA LEU A 470 -9.24 17.07 -10.46
C LEU A 470 -8.18 18.17 -10.35
N LEU A 471 -7.32 18.06 -9.34
CA LEU A 471 -6.13 18.87 -9.15
C LEU A 471 -4.88 18.04 -9.50
N LYS A 472 -4.05 18.52 -10.43
CA LYS A 472 -2.92 17.73 -10.97
C LYS A 472 -1.61 18.07 -10.24
N PRO A 473 -0.95 17.12 -9.56
CA PRO A 473 0.31 17.40 -8.83
C PRO A 473 1.48 17.92 -9.68
N ALA A 474 1.45 17.64 -11.00
CA ALA A 474 2.51 17.99 -11.94
C ALA A 474 2.39 19.42 -12.52
N THR A 475 1.24 20.08 -12.35
CA THR A 475 0.98 21.44 -12.84
C THR A 475 0.36 22.29 -11.72
N LEU A 476 0.80 22.05 -10.49
CA LEU A 476 0.20 22.62 -9.30
C LEU A 476 0.74 24.03 -9.05
N THR A 477 -0.17 25.00 -8.99
CA THR A 477 0.09 26.38 -8.54
C THR A 477 -1.00 26.82 -7.58
N ALA A 478 -0.80 27.94 -6.86
CA ALA A 478 -1.80 28.48 -5.94
C ALA A 478 -3.12 28.81 -6.66
N GLU A 479 -3.04 29.30 -7.89
CA GLU A 479 -4.19 29.62 -8.75
C GLU A 479 -4.97 28.34 -9.08
N THR A 480 -4.29 27.27 -9.54
CA THR A 480 -4.99 26.00 -9.85
C THR A 480 -5.64 25.33 -8.64
N VAL A 481 -5.12 25.58 -7.43
CA VAL A 481 -5.73 25.13 -6.16
C VAL A 481 -6.98 25.97 -5.87
N ALA A 482 -6.88 27.29 -6.01
CA ALA A 482 -8.00 28.20 -5.79
C ALA A 482 -9.14 27.95 -6.79
N ASP A 483 -8.82 27.72 -8.07
CA ASP A 483 -9.78 27.31 -9.12
C ASP A 483 -10.51 26.00 -8.74
N ALA A 484 -9.79 25.03 -8.17
CA ALA A 484 -10.38 23.75 -7.73
C ALA A 484 -11.26 23.90 -6.48
N VAL A 485 -10.95 24.86 -5.60
CA VAL A 485 -11.82 25.25 -4.48
C VAL A 485 -13.10 25.91 -5.01
N ASP A 486 -12.99 26.85 -5.94
CA ASP A 486 -14.15 27.54 -6.53
C ASP A 486 -15.05 26.58 -7.32
N ASP A 487 -14.47 25.64 -8.09
CA ASP A 487 -15.21 24.61 -8.81
C ASP A 487 -16.05 23.74 -7.88
N VAL A 488 -15.49 23.38 -6.71
CA VAL A 488 -16.22 22.65 -5.65
C VAL A 488 -17.30 23.51 -5.01
N LEU A 489 -17.04 24.78 -4.69
CA LEU A 489 -18.03 25.66 -4.08
C LEU A 489 -19.21 25.92 -5.04
N MET A 490 -18.94 26.14 -6.33
CA MET A 490 -19.94 26.36 -7.36
C MET A 490 -20.80 25.12 -7.64
N LYS A 491 -20.26 23.91 -7.51
CA LYS A 491 -20.94 22.63 -7.80
C LYS A 491 -21.30 21.82 -6.55
N LEU A 492 -21.24 22.45 -5.36
CA LEU A 492 -21.22 21.77 -4.08
C LEU A 492 -22.39 20.80 -3.88
N GLU A 493 -23.61 21.23 -4.16
CA GLU A 493 -24.80 20.40 -3.96
C GLU A 493 -24.88 19.25 -4.97
N THR A 494 -24.51 19.45 -6.24
CA THR A 494 -24.42 18.37 -7.23
C THR A 494 -23.38 17.32 -6.82
N TYR A 495 -22.21 17.75 -6.32
CA TYR A 495 -21.19 16.83 -5.81
C TYR A 495 -21.63 16.11 -4.53
N ARG A 496 -22.37 16.79 -3.64
CA ARG A 496 -22.95 16.17 -2.42
C ARG A 496 -24.04 15.16 -2.76
N GLU A 497 -24.93 15.46 -3.69
CA GLU A 497 -25.99 14.56 -4.14
C GLU A 497 -25.40 13.29 -4.77
N ASN A 498 -24.43 13.44 -5.67
CA ASN A 498 -23.71 12.30 -6.25
C ASN A 498 -22.96 11.48 -5.19
N ALA A 499 -22.24 12.13 -4.27
CA ALA A 499 -21.54 11.44 -3.19
C ALA A 499 -22.51 10.71 -2.26
N ARG A 500 -23.68 11.27 -1.93
CA ARG A 500 -24.76 10.62 -1.17
C ARG A 500 -25.34 9.42 -1.91
N ARG A 501 -25.64 9.54 -3.21
CA ARG A 501 -26.12 8.41 -4.03
C ARG A 501 -25.11 7.25 -4.05
N VAL A 502 -23.82 7.55 -4.24
CA VAL A 502 -22.75 6.54 -4.15
C VAL A 502 -22.65 5.97 -2.73
N SER A 503 -22.83 6.78 -1.69
CA SER A 503 -22.92 6.35 -0.28
C SER A 503 -24.01 5.31 -0.06
N ASP A 504 -25.22 5.56 -0.58
CA ASP A 504 -26.38 4.68 -0.41
C ASP A 504 -26.30 3.41 -1.27
N GLU A 505 -25.59 3.46 -2.40
CA GLU A 505 -25.22 2.27 -3.17
C GLU A 505 -24.14 1.45 -2.43
N LEU A 506 -23.11 2.09 -1.85
CA LEU A 506 -22.07 1.41 -1.06
C LEU A 506 -22.65 0.72 0.18
N ARG A 507 -23.58 1.35 0.90
CA ARG A 507 -24.26 0.77 2.09
C ARG A 507 -25.04 -0.51 1.81
N LYS A 508 -25.44 -0.77 0.55
CA LYS A 508 -26.15 -2.00 0.13
C LYS A 508 -25.20 -3.16 -0.16
N SER A 509 -23.89 -2.93 -0.09
CA SER A 509 -22.88 -3.94 -0.44
C SER A 509 -22.68 -4.96 0.71
N PRO A 510 -22.18 -6.18 0.44
CA PRO A 510 -22.19 -7.27 1.42
C PRO A 510 -21.35 -7.02 2.70
N GLY A 511 -20.31 -6.19 2.59
CA GLY A 511 -19.45 -5.78 3.70
C GLY A 511 -18.60 -6.92 4.31
N PRO A 512 -17.93 -6.65 5.44
CA PRO A 512 -17.04 -7.61 6.11
C PRO A 512 -17.70 -8.91 6.58
N GLN A 513 -19.01 -8.90 6.87
CA GLN A 513 -19.68 -10.07 7.45
C GLN A 513 -19.92 -11.16 6.41
N ALA A 514 -20.34 -10.81 5.19
CA ALA A 514 -20.50 -11.76 4.09
C ALA A 514 -19.16 -12.40 3.67
N VAL A 515 -18.05 -11.70 3.87
CA VAL A 515 -16.70 -12.24 3.63
C VAL A 515 -16.37 -13.43 4.54
N VAL A 516 -16.95 -13.53 5.74
CA VAL A 516 -16.71 -14.69 6.62
C VAL A 516 -17.23 -15.97 5.98
N GLU A 517 -18.42 -15.96 5.39
CA GLU A 517 -19.02 -17.13 4.71
C GLU A 517 -18.18 -17.58 3.51
N VAL A 518 -17.58 -16.62 2.80
CA VAL A 518 -16.66 -16.86 1.67
C VAL A 518 -15.37 -17.54 2.16
N ILE A 519 -14.80 -17.10 3.29
CA ILE A 519 -13.61 -17.68 3.90
C ILE A 519 -13.90 -19.08 4.48
N GLU A 520 -15.06 -19.28 5.11
CA GLU A 520 -15.52 -20.58 5.60
C GLU A 520 -15.78 -21.59 4.47
N LYS A 521 -16.26 -21.11 3.32
CA LYS A 521 -16.37 -21.94 2.10
C LYS A 521 -14.99 -22.31 1.58
N ALA A 522 -14.06 -21.36 1.50
CA ALA A 522 -12.68 -21.60 1.08
C ALA A 522 -11.95 -22.61 1.98
N SER A 523 -12.12 -22.54 3.31
CA SER A 523 -11.48 -23.46 4.26
C SER A 523 -11.96 -24.92 4.16
N LYS A 524 -13.02 -25.18 3.39
CA LYS A 524 -13.57 -26.53 3.13
C LYS A 524 -13.19 -27.06 1.74
N GLN A 525 -12.54 -26.25 0.90
CA GLN A 525 -12.05 -26.69 -0.41
C GLN A 525 -10.76 -27.48 -0.22
N GLU A 526 -10.49 -28.43 -1.13
CA GLU A 526 -9.18 -29.09 -1.14
C GLU A 526 -8.07 -28.06 -1.39
N PRO A 527 -6.89 -28.24 -0.77
CA PRO A 527 -5.77 -27.35 -1.01
C PRO A 527 -5.34 -27.35 -2.47
N LEU A 528 -5.07 -26.15 -2.98
CA LEU A 528 -4.67 -25.92 -4.37
C LEU A 528 -3.39 -26.71 -4.68
N SER A 529 -3.46 -27.60 -5.66
CA SER A 529 -2.30 -28.38 -6.09
C SER A 529 -1.39 -27.53 -6.98
N GLU A 530 -0.08 -27.78 -6.94
CA GLU A 530 0.89 -27.09 -7.81
C GLU A 530 0.91 -27.63 -9.25
N ASN A 531 0.15 -28.70 -9.54
CA ASN A 531 0.35 -29.56 -10.73
C ASN A 531 -0.83 -29.62 -11.73
N GLU A 532 -1.87 -28.79 -11.60
CA GLU A 532 -2.92 -28.73 -12.64
C GLU A 532 -2.54 -27.80 -13.80
N ASP A 533 -1.76 -28.35 -14.73
CA ASP A 533 -1.61 -27.89 -16.11
C ASP A 533 -2.84 -28.22 -16.98
N SER A 534 -4.00 -28.52 -16.36
CA SER A 534 -5.25 -28.65 -17.07
C SER A 534 -5.66 -27.29 -17.62
N ALA A 535 -5.55 -27.14 -18.95
CA ALA A 535 -6.16 -26.04 -19.68
C ALA A 535 -7.62 -25.85 -19.24
N PRO A 536 -8.14 -24.61 -19.16
CA PRO A 536 -9.51 -24.38 -18.74
C PRO A 536 -10.45 -25.17 -19.66
N ALA A 537 -11.16 -26.13 -19.08
CA ALA A 537 -12.18 -26.88 -19.78
C ALA A 537 -13.16 -25.87 -20.39
N THR A 538 -13.26 -25.86 -21.72
CA THR A 538 -14.27 -25.07 -22.43
C THR A 538 -15.62 -25.43 -21.84
N PRO A 539 -16.39 -24.47 -21.27
CA PRO A 539 -17.74 -24.78 -20.84
C PRO A 539 -18.53 -25.20 -22.07
N ALA A 540 -18.96 -26.45 -22.11
CA ALA A 540 -19.85 -26.91 -23.16
C ALA A 540 -21.13 -26.08 -23.09
N CYS A 541 -21.50 -25.42 -24.18
CA CYS A 541 -22.82 -24.84 -24.33
C CYS A 541 -23.85 -25.96 -24.26
N VAL A 542 -24.44 -26.17 -23.09
CA VAL A 542 -25.73 -26.88 -22.99
C VAL A 542 -26.80 -25.84 -23.29
N VAL A 543 -27.27 -25.87 -24.53
CA VAL A 543 -28.41 -25.09 -25.00
C VAL A 543 -29.69 -25.81 -24.58
N SER A 544 -30.53 -25.14 -23.79
CA SER A 544 -31.96 -25.41 -23.64
C SER A 544 -32.65 -24.15 -23.14
#